data_AF-V5HML1-F1
#
_entry.id   AF-V5HML1-F1
#
_cell.length_a   1.000
_cell.length_b   1.000
_cell.length_c   1.000
_cell.angle_alpha   90.00
_cell.angle_beta   90.00
_cell.angle_gamma   90.00
#
_symmetry.space_group_name_H-M   'P 1'
#
loop_
_entity.id
_entity.type
_entity.pdbx_description
1 polymer ?
#
loop_
_entity_poly.entity_id
_entity_poly.type
_entity_poly.pdbx_seq_one_letter_code
_entity_poly.pdbx_strand_id
1 'polypeptide(L)'
;PKIQPFSFPKNHPLNKRVVVSCAAMEGDEPLLFTWLKDGRPLTTGKRVFVSKFTENIASLTIPDVTAQDIGNYTCVVSNKAG
;
A
#
# COMPACT_ATOMS: atom_id res chain seq x y z
N PRO A 1 -16.12 2.98 1.70
CA PRO A 1 -15.20 2.13 0.91
C PRO A 1 -14.85 0.81 1.62
N LYS A 2 -15.16 -0.33 1.00
CA LYS A 2 -14.69 -1.65 1.46
C LYS A 2 -13.30 -1.91 0.88
N ILE A 3 -12.32 -2.11 1.76
CA ILE A 3 -10.92 -2.41 1.40
C ILE A 3 -10.70 -3.88 1.69
N GLN A 4 -10.07 -4.60 0.77
CA GLN A 4 -9.60 -5.96 1.04
C GLN A 4 -8.22 -5.87 1.71
N PRO A 5 -8.08 -6.20 3.00
CA PRO A 5 -6.77 -6.25 3.63
C PRO A 5 -5.99 -7.42 3.06
N PHE A 6 -4.78 -7.16 2.56
CA PHE A 6 -3.82 -8.21 2.26
C PHE A 6 -2.84 -8.29 3.45
N SER A 7 -2.49 -9.50 3.86
CA SER A 7 -1.49 -9.75 4.91
C SER A 7 -0.23 -10.32 4.27
N PHE A 8 0.93 -9.79 4.64
CA PHE A 8 2.20 -10.39 4.26
C PHE A 8 2.33 -11.77 4.91
N PRO A 9 2.84 -12.79 4.20
CA PRO A 9 3.36 -13.97 4.87
C PRO A 9 4.53 -13.53 5.76
N LYS A 10 4.55 -14.01 7.02
CA LYS A 10 5.53 -13.62 8.05
C LYS A 10 7.01 -13.84 7.65
N ASN A 11 7.29 -14.60 6.59
CA ASN A 11 8.62 -14.91 6.06
C ASN A 11 8.75 -14.46 4.60
N HIS A 12 8.83 -13.15 4.33
CA HIS A 12 9.19 -12.70 2.99
C HIS A 12 10.71 -12.78 2.78
N PRO A 13 11.21 -13.38 1.68
CA PRO A 13 12.64 -13.44 1.40
C PRO A 13 13.21 -12.02 1.27
N LEU A 14 14.25 -11.73 2.04
CA LEU A 14 15.06 -10.53 1.88
C LEU A 14 15.65 -10.48 0.46
N ASN A 15 16.00 -9.29 -0.03
CA ASN A 15 16.61 -9.10 -1.34
C ASN A 15 15.70 -9.50 -2.51
N LYS A 16 14.38 -9.40 -2.31
CA LYS A 16 13.37 -9.61 -3.35
C LYS A 16 12.47 -8.39 -3.49
N ARG A 17 11.92 -8.26 -4.70
CA ARG A 17 10.92 -7.25 -5.02
C ARG A 17 9.56 -7.67 -4.49
N VAL A 18 8.90 -6.77 -3.79
CA VAL A 18 7.49 -6.88 -3.45
C VAL A 18 6.70 -5.81 -4.17
N VAL A 19 5.56 -6.21 -4.72
CA VAL A 19 4.52 -5.31 -5.22
C VAL A 19 3.22 -5.68 -4.53
N VAL A 20 2.56 -4.68 -4.00
CA VAL A 20 1.27 -4.77 -3.34
C VAL A 20 0.30 -3.90 -4.09
N SER A 21 -0.91 -4.40 -4.32
CA SER A 21 -2.01 -3.63 -4.88
C SER A 21 -3.10 -3.41 -3.83
N CYS A 22 -3.64 -2.20 -3.79
CA CYS A 22 -4.80 -1.82 -3.01
C CYS A 22 -5.88 -1.33 -3.98
N ALA A 23 -7.02 -2.00 -3.97
CA ALA A 23 -8.16 -1.67 -4.82
C ALA A 23 -9.35 -1.26 -3.97
N ALA A 24 -10.01 -0.16 -4.36
CA ALA A 24 -11.30 0.23 -3.84
C ALA A 24 -12.40 -0.45 -4.67
N MET A 25 -13.21 -1.29 -4.04
CA MET A 25 -14.32 -1.97 -4.72
C MET A 25 -15.57 -1.08 -4.83
N GLU A 26 -15.71 -0.13 -3.90
CA GLU A 26 -16.86 0.76 -3.77
C GLU A 26 -16.36 2.15 -3.32
N GLY A 27 -16.94 3.21 -3.88
CA GLY A 27 -16.66 4.61 -3.53
C GLY A 27 -16.55 5.49 -4.77
N ASP A 28 -17.14 6.69 -4.70
CA ASP A 28 -17.10 7.66 -5.80
C ASP A 28 -15.75 8.37 -5.87
N GLU A 29 -15.42 8.86 -7.07
CA GLU A 29 -14.22 9.66 -7.30
C GLU A 29 -14.39 11.08 -6.74
N PRO A 30 -13.31 11.74 -6.27
CA PRO A 30 -11.92 11.29 -6.29
C PRO A 30 -11.52 10.46 -5.06
N LEU A 31 -10.94 9.28 -5.31
CA LEU A 31 -10.39 8.41 -4.27
C LEU A 31 -8.95 8.78 -3.92
N LEU A 32 -8.69 8.92 -2.62
CA LEU A 32 -7.36 9.16 -2.07
C LEU A 32 -6.85 7.89 -1.39
N PHE A 33 -5.69 7.42 -1.82
CA PHE A 33 -5.01 6.24 -1.29
C PHE A 33 -3.88 6.69 -0.36
N THR A 34 -3.98 6.32 0.92
CA THR A 34 -2.95 6.56 1.93
C THR A 34 -2.35 5.23 2.37
N TRP A 35 -1.04 5.13 2.36
CA TRP A 35 -0.33 3.94 2.83
C TRP A 35 0.23 4.19 4.22
N LEU A 36 0.05 3.21 5.10
CA LEU A 36 0.58 3.20 6.44
C LEU A 36 1.53 2.02 6.60
N LYS A 37 2.58 2.20 7.40
CA LYS A 37 3.43 1.14 7.95
C LYS A 37 3.36 1.22 9.47
N ASP A 38 2.99 0.11 10.11
CA ASP A 38 2.86 -0.01 11.56
C ASP A 38 1.97 1.10 12.16
N GLY A 39 0.88 1.43 11.45
CA GLY A 39 -0.08 2.47 11.82
C GLY A 39 0.37 3.92 11.56
N ARG A 40 1.58 4.14 11.01
CA ARG A 40 2.11 5.48 10.70
C ARG A 40 2.15 5.73 9.20
N PRO A 41 2.02 6.98 8.72
CA PRO A 41 2.15 7.30 7.30
C PRO A 41 3.45 6.75 6.71
N LEU A 42 3.31 5.96 5.64
CA LEU A 42 4.45 5.38 4.95
C LEU A 42 5.23 6.50 4.26
N THR A 43 6.51 6.62 4.58
CA THR A 43 7.40 7.55 3.88
C THR A 43 7.82 6.92 2.55
N THR A 44 7.38 7.53 1.45
CA THR A 44 7.86 7.18 0.11
C THR A 44 9.26 7.75 -0.10
N GLY A 45 10.06 7.09 -0.95
CA GLY A 45 11.43 7.50 -1.18
C GLY A 45 12.15 6.64 -2.20
N LYS A 46 13.48 6.65 -2.19
CA LYS A 46 14.32 5.96 -3.20
C LYS A 46 14.14 4.44 -3.27
N ARG A 47 13.58 3.80 -2.23
CA ARG A 47 13.39 2.33 -2.16
C ARG A 47 11.92 1.92 -2.04
N VAL A 48 11.03 2.86 -1.74
CA VAL A 48 9.61 2.59 -1.47
C VAL A 48 8.79 3.50 -2.36
N PHE A 49 8.13 2.91 -3.34
CA PHE A 49 7.40 3.63 -4.38
C PHE A 49 5.92 3.36 -4.27
N VAL A 50 5.12 4.43 -4.32
CA VAL A 50 3.67 4.32 -4.45
C VAL A 50 3.29 4.86 -5.83
N SER A 51 2.49 4.11 -6.56
CA SER A 51 1.95 4.52 -7.86
C SER A 51 0.46 4.27 -7.90
N LYS A 52 -0.29 5.17 -8.54
CA LYS A 52 -1.71 4.97 -8.84
C LYS A 52 -1.79 4.27 -10.20
N PHE A 53 -2.37 3.07 -10.23
CA PHE A 53 -2.48 2.25 -11.45
C PHE A 53 -3.76 2.62 -12.23
N THR A 54 -4.86 2.80 -11.52
CA THR A 54 -6.16 3.30 -12.04
C THR A 54 -6.79 4.21 -10.99
N GLU A 55 -7.92 4.84 -11.31
CA GLU A 55 -8.61 5.73 -10.36
C GLU A 55 -9.00 5.04 -9.04
N ASN A 56 -9.25 3.73 -9.08
CA ASN A 56 -9.62 2.90 -7.94
C ASN A 56 -8.54 1.91 -7.50
N ILE A 57 -7.34 1.91 -8.09
CA ILE A 57 -6.25 0.99 -7.73
C ILE A 57 -4.94 1.75 -7.54
N ALA A 58 -4.34 1.59 -6.38
CA ALA A 58 -2.98 2.04 -6.08
C ALA A 58 -2.07 0.85 -5.79
N SER A 59 -0.78 1.00 -6.03
CA SER A 59 0.22 -0.01 -5.75
C SER A 59 1.38 0.55 -4.93
N LEU A 60 1.93 -0.30 -4.06
CA LEU A 60 3.14 -0.08 -3.29
C LEU A 60 4.22 -1.06 -3.79
N THR A 61 5.37 -0.55 -4.21
CA THR A 61 6.51 -1.34 -4.68
C THR A 61 7.73 -1.10 -3.81
N ILE A 62 8.34 -2.20 -3.36
CA ILE A 62 9.63 -2.23 -2.66
C ILE A 62 10.55 -3.14 -3.48
N PRO A 63 11.52 -2.60 -4.27
CA PRO A 63 12.34 -3.41 -5.17
C PRO A 63 13.29 -4.37 -4.46
N ASP A 64 13.74 -3.99 -3.27
CA ASP A 64 14.71 -4.72 -2.46
C ASP A 64 14.29 -4.65 -0.99
N VAL A 65 13.62 -5.71 -0.52
CA VAL A 65 13.13 -5.82 0.86
C VAL A 65 14.30 -6.05 1.82
N THR A 66 14.46 -5.12 2.75
CA THR A 66 15.41 -5.18 3.85
C THR A 66 14.71 -5.45 5.18
N ALA A 67 15.47 -5.72 6.24
CA ALA A 67 14.92 -5.86 7.59
C ALA A 67 14.14 -4.60 8.05
N GLN A 68 14.48 -3.42 7.54
CA GLN A 68 13.78 -2.17 7.86
C GLN A 68 12.40 -2.08 7.20
N ASP A 69 12.14 -2.87 6.17
CA ASP A 69 10.88 -2.87 5.44
C ASP A 69 9.89 -3.88 6.05
N ILE A 70 10.31 -4.68 7.04
CA ILE A 70 9.42 -5.55 7.81
C ILE A 70 8.47 -4.69 8.64
N GLY A 71 7.17 -5.01 8.57
CA GLY A 71 6.11 -4.35 9.32
C GLY A 71 4.73 -4.67 8.75
N ASN A 72 3.69 -4.13 9.38
CA ASN A 72 2.32 -4.25 8.92
C ASN A 72 1.98 -3.06 8.02
N TYR A 73 1.68 -3.31 6.74
CA TYR A 73 1.27 -2.25 5.83
C TYR A 73 -0.23 -2.23 5.68
N THR A 74 -0.80 -1.03 5.78
CA THR A 74 -2.23 -0.83 5.62
C THR A 74 -2.48 0.21 4.54
N CYS A 75 -3.33 -0.12 3.59
CA CYS A 75 -3.85 0.85 2.65
C CYS A 75 -5.18 1.40 3.18
N VAL A 76 -5.29 2.71 3.27
CA VAL A 76 -6.49 3.43 3.66
C VAL A 76 -6.98 4.18 2.43
N VAL A 77 -8.23 3.94 2.05
CA VAL A 77 -8.90 4.62 0.95
C VAL A 77 -9.95 5.56 1.53
N SER A 78 -9.89 6.83 1.17
CA SER A 78 -10.87 7.85 1.57
C SER A 78 -11.41 8.58 0.33
N ASN A 79 -12.68 8.95 0.36
CA ASN A 79 -13.28 9.87 -0.61
C ASN A 79 -13.51 11.24 0.06
N LYS A 80 -13.59 12.34 -0.70
CA LYS A 80 -14.02 13.66 -0.21
C LYS A 80 -15.39 13.63 0.51
N ALA A 81 -16.23 12.65 0.20
CA ALA A 81 -17.54 12.47 0.82
C ALA A 81 -17.48 11.85 2.24
N GLY A 82 -16.33 11.31 2.66
CA GLY A 82 -16.19 10.54 3.92
C GLY A 82 -16.24 9.04 3.68
#